data_AF-A0A8T5KDG8-F1
#
_entry.id   AF-A0A8T5KDG8-F1
#
_cell.length_a   1.000
_cell.length_b   1.000
_cell.length_c   1.000
_cell.angle_alpha   90.00
_cell.angle_beta   90.00
_cell.angle_gamma   90.00
#
_symmetry.space_group_name_H-M   'P 1'
#
loop_
_entity.id
_entity.type
_entity.pdbx_description
1 polymer ?
#
loop_
_entity_poly.entity_id
_entity_poly.type
_entity_poly.pdbx_seq_one_letter_code
_entity_poly.pdbx_strand_id
1 'polypeptide(L)'
;MQVEFYALLTSFCFGLNAILIRKGLKDSTPVTAAIIVSLVQTPILAVLALRLPIIWDWQAVWYFVLAGIFASTIARALNYIAIDRVGVNVATSLSGTDPLFSNVLAIVILGEPMVPSTLAGVVLIVLGVLVMSGFELEEGVKKTDIILTIL
;
A
#
# COMPACT_ATOMS: atom_id res chain seq x y z
N MET A 1 15.86 -17.82 -10.12
CA MET A 1 16.12 -16.79 -11.15
C MET A 1 14.89 -16.04 -11.66
N GLN A 2 13.72 -16.66 -11.87
CA GLN A 2 12.54 -15.91 -12.37
C GLN A 2 11.89 -15.03 -11.29
N VAL A 3 11.81 -15.50 -10.04
CA VAL A 3 11.19 -14.75 -8.92
C VAL A 3 11.99 -13.51 -8.52
N GLU A 4 13.32 -13.58 -8.57
CA GLU A 4 14.22 -12.47 -8.26
C GLU A 4 14.10 -11.36 -9.30
N PHE A 5 13.98 -11.73 -10.58
CA PHE A 5 13.73 -10.77 -11.66
C PHE A 5 12.38 -10.05 -11.51
N TYR A 6 11.32 -10.81 -11.19
CA TYR A 6 10.00 -10.19 -10.93
C TYR A 6 10.03 -9.26 -9.72
N ALA A 7 10.71 -9.65 -8.64
CA ALA A 7 10.85 -8.79 -7.45
C ALA A 7 11.55 -7.46 -7.76
N LEU A 8 12.67 -7.49 -8.50
CA LEU A 8 13.39 -6.28 -8.89
C LEU A 8 12.56 -5.39 -9.83
N LEU A 9 11.85 -6.00 -10.78
CA LEU A 9 10.97 -5.27 -11.69
C LEU A 9 9.82 -4.60 -10.93
N THR A 10 9.20 -5.31 -9.98
CA THR A 10 8.14 -4.76 -9.13
C THR A 10 8.67 -3.60 -8.28
N SER A 11 9.82 -3.74 -7.62
CA SER A 11 10.38 -2.64 -6.81
C SER A 11 10.69 -1.41 -7.65
N PHE A 12 11.21 -1.59 -8.87
CA PHE A 12 11.48 -0.49 -9.80
C PHE A 12 10.19 0.20 -10.25
N CYS A 13 9.17 -0.57 -10.66
CA CYS A 13 7.86 -0.04 -11.03
C CYS A 13 7.20 0.71 -9.87
N PHE A 14 7.33 0.21 -8.63
CA PHE A 14 6.75 0.85 -7.45
C PHE A 14 7.41 2.19 -7.13
N GLY A 15 8.75 2.25 -7.17
CA GLY A 15 9.50 3.49 -6.99
C GLY A 15 9.18 4.54 -8.08
N LEU A 16 9.12 4.10 -9.34
CA LEU A 16 8.75 4.98 -10.46
C LEU A 16 7.32 5.51 -10.32
N ASN A 17 6.39 4.65 -9.90
CA ASN A 17 4.99 5.03 -9.67
C ASN A 17 4.85 6.14 -8.63
N ALA A 18 5.55 6.04 -7.49
CA ALA A 18 5.51 7.07 -6.45
C ALA A 18 5.99 8.45 -6.94
N ILE A 19 7.06 8.48 -7.75
CA ILE A 19 7.58 9.71 -8.36
C ILE A 19 6.58 10.29 -9.37
N LEU A 20 6.00 9.46 -10.23
CA LEU A 20 5.03 9.88 -11.24
C LEU A 20 3.74 10.43 -10.60
N ILE A 21 3.25 9.77 -9.55
CA ILE A 21 2.08 10.23 -8.79
C ILE A 21 2.38 11.58 -8.15
N ARG A 22 3.50 11.73 -7.44
CA ARG A 22 3.88 13.02 -6.83
C ARG A 22 3.95 14.13 -7.88
N LYS A 23 4.50 13.84 -9.06
CA LYS A 23 4.55 14.81 -10.15
C LYS A 23 3.17 15.15 -10.70
N GLY A 24 2.29 14.16 -10.87
CA GLY A 24 0.92 14.35 -11.33
C GLY A 24 0.03 15.09 -10.34
N LEU A 25 0.23 14.89 -9.04
CA LEU A 25 -0.50 15.58 -7.96
C LEU A 25 -0.14 17.06 -7.86
N LYS A 26 1.04 17.49 -8.34
CA LYS A 26 1.41 18.91 -8.34
C LYS A 26 0.44 19.77 -9.15
N ASP A 27 -0.15 19.20 -10.20
CA ASP A 27 -1.06 19.88 -11.12
C ASP A 27 -2.51 19.33 -11.02
N SER A 28 -2.82 18.45 -10.06
CA SER A 28 -4.12 17.76 -9.98
C SER A 28 -4.46 17.30 -8.55
N THR A 29 -5.74 17.00 -8.29
CA THR A 29 -6.15 16.54 -6.95
C THR A 29 -5.86 15.03 -6.73
N PRO A 30 -5.61 14.59 -5.49
CA PRO A 30 -5.47 13.17 -5.13
C PRO A 30 -6.60 12.27 -5.62
N VAL A 31 -7.83 12.79 -5.58
CA VAL A 31 -9.02 12.08 -6.05
C VAL A 31 -8.98 11.88 -7.56
N THR A 32 -8.56 12.89 -8.32
CA THR A 32 -8.40 12.78 -9.78
C THR A 32 -7.37 11.71 -10.14
N ALA A 33 -6.23 11.68 -9.45
CA ALA A 33 -5.20 10.65 -9.66
C ALA A 33 -5.73 9.24 -9.35
N ALA A 34 -6.47 9.07 -8.24
CA ALA A 34 -7.09 7.79 -7.88
C ALA A 34 -8.10 7.31 -8.92
N ILE A 35 -8.92 8.21 -9.47
CA ILE A 35 -9.89 7.90 -10.53
C ILE A 35 -9.16 7.46 -11.80
N ILE A 36 -8.16 8.21 -12.26
CA ILE A 36 -7.41 7.89 -13.49
C ILE A 36 -6.73 6.53 -13.37
N VAL A 37 -6.03 6.28 -12.26
CA VAL A 37 -5.34 5.00 -12.02
C VAL A 37 -6.34 3.84 -11.99
N SER A 38 -7.48 4.02 -11.30
CA SER A 38 -8.51 2.98 -11.22
C SER A 38 -9.16 2.72 -12.59
N LEU A 39 -9.37 3.77 -13.39
CA LEU A 39 -9.96 3.67 -14.73
C LEU A 39 -9.04 2.96 -15.72
N VAL A 40 -7.71 3.08 -15.57
CA VAL A 40 -6.73 2.37 -16.39
C VAL A 40 -6.53 0.93 -15.89
N GLN A 41 -6.47 0.72 -14.59
CA GLN A 41 -6.21 -0.60 -13.98
C GLN A 41 -7.37 -1.58 -14.20
N THR A 42 -8.62 -1.12 -14.03
CA THR A 42 -9.82 -1.97 -14.11
C THR A 42 -9.96 -2.71 -15.45
N PRO A 43 -9.87 -2.07 -16.63
CA PRO A 43 -10.01 -2.77 -17.90
C PRO A 43 -8.86 -3.73 -18.19
N ILE A 44 -7.62 -3.39 -17.79
CA ILE A 44 -6.47 -4.29 -17.94
C ILE A 44 -6.68 -5.57 -17.14
N LEU A 45 -7.09 -5.45 -15.88
CA LEU A 45 -7.39 -6.59 -15.03
C LEU A 45 -8.62 -7.37 -15.52
N ALA A 46 -9.65 -6.68 -16.04
CA ALA A 46 -10.83 -7.32 -16.60
C ALA A 46 -10.49 -8.19 -17.83
N VAL A 47 -9.66 -7.68 -18.75
CA VAL A 47 -9.23 -8.45 -19.93
C VAL A 47 -8.41 -9.68 -19.53
N LEU A 48 -7.56 -9.56 -18.50
CA LEU A 48 -6.80 -10.68 -17.98
C LEU A 48 -7.71 -11.71 -17.28
N ALA A 49 -8.71 -11.24 -16.52
CA ALA A 49 -9.69 -12.10 -15.84
C ALA A 49 -10.53 -12.92 -16.83
N LEU A 50 -10.84 -12.38 -18.02
CA LEU A 50 -11.54 -13.12 -19.08
C LEU A 50 -10.75 -14.31 -19.64
N ARG A 51 -9.43 -14.38 -19.39
CA ARG A 51 -8.58 -15.53 -19.79
C ARG A 51 -8.54 -16.65 -18.75
N LEU A 52 -9.14 -16.44 -17.58
CA LEU A 52 -9.20 -17.40 -16.49
C LEU A 52 -10.59 -18.05 -16.43
N PRO A 53 -10.70 -19.31 -15.97
CA PRO A 53 -12.01 -19.93 -15.74
C PRO A 53 -12.77 -19.14 -14.66
N ILE A 54 -13.95 -18.63 -15.01
CA ILE A 54 -14.79 -17.87 -14.08
C ILE A 54 -15.56 -18.86 -13.20
N ILE A 55 -15.21 -18.89 -11.91
CA ILE A 55 -15.95 -19.64 -10.89
C ILE A 55 -16.90 -18.65 -10.22
N TRP A 56 -18.21 -18.89 -10.34
CA TRP A 56 -19.22 -18.07 -9.70
C TRP A 56 -19.43 -18.50 -8.26
N ASP A 57 -18.76 -17.79 -7.34
CA ASP A 57 -18.96 -17.92 -5.90
C ASP A 57 -19.34 -16.56 -5.30
N TRP A 58 -20.56 -16.47 -4.78
CA TRP A 58 -21.09 -15.24 -4.21
C TRP A 58 -20.36 -14.81 -2.92
N GLN A 59 -19.82 -15.76 -2.15
CA GLN A 59 -18.98 -15.43 -0.99
C GLN A 59 -17.65 -14.83 -1.44
N ALA A 60 -17.01 -15.42 -2.45
CA ALA A 60 -15.79 -14.85 -3.02
C ALA A 60 -16.03 -13.43 -3.56
N VAL A 61 -17.14 -13.22 -4.28
CA VAL A 61 -17.54 -11.88 -4.77
C VAL A 61 -17.64 -10.87 -3.62
N TRP A 62 -18.26 -11.25 -2.51
CA TRP A 62 -18.36 -10.37 -1.34
C TRP A 62 -16.99 -9.99 -0.76
N TYR A 63 -16.09 -10.96 -0.60
CA TYR A 63 -14.73 -10.68 -0.14
C TYR A 63 -13.95 -9.77 -1.11
N PHE A 64 -14.10 -9.95 -2.42
CA PHE A 64 -13.49 -9.07 -3.43
C PHE A 64 -14.06 -7.66 -3.41
N VAL A 65 -15.37 -7.50 -3.17
CA VAL A 65 -16.00 -6.19 -3.01
C VAL A 65 -15.45 -5.47 -1.78
N LEU A 66 -15.39 -6.16 -0.63
CA LEU A 66 -14.80 -5.59 0.58
C LEU A 66 -13.32 -5.22 0.37
N ALA A 67 -12.53 -6.11 -0.21
CA ALA A 67 -11.13 -5.83 -0.54
C ALA A 67 -10.98 -4.62 -1.47
N GLY A 68 -11.86 -4.49 -2.48
CA GLY A 68 -11.88 -3.34 -3.37
C GLY A 68 -12.15 -2.02 -2.65
N ILE A 69 -13.14 -1.98 -1.76
CA ILE A 69 -13.49 -0.77 -1.00
C ILE A 69 -12.35 -0.37 -0.06
N PHE A 70 -11.86 -1.31 0.75
CA PHE A 70 -10.83 -1.00 1.75
C PHE A 70 -9.47 -0.73 1.11
N ALA A 71 -8.97 -1.62 0.24
CA ALA A 71 -7.62 -1.50 -0.32
C ALA A 71 -7.54 -0.51 -1.49
N SER A 72 -8.46 -0.58 -2.45
CA SER A 72 -8.35 0.21 -3.68
C SER A 72 -8.95 1.62 -3.55
N THR A 73 -9.95 1.81 -2.70
CA THR A 73 -10.60 3.12 -2.54
C THR A 73 -10.08 3.86 -1.31
N ILE A 74 -10.26 3.29 -0.11
CA ILE A 74 -9.92 3.98 1.14
C ILE A 74 -8.40 4.08 1.31
N ALA A 75 -7.69 2.95 1.34
CA ALA A 75 -6.24 2.94 1.58
C ALA A 75 -5.47 3.68 0.49
N ARG A 76 -5.85 3.52 -0.80
CA ARG A 76 -5.23 4.26 -1.90
C ARG A 76 -5.46 5.77 -1.79
N ALA A 77 -6.68 6.21 -1.46
CA ALA A 77 -6.97 7.63 -1.31
C ALA A 77 -6.15 8.23 -0.15
N LEU A 78 -6.10 7.55 1.00
CA LEU A 78 -5.29 7.95 2.15
C LEU A 78 -3.80 8.01 1.79
N ASN A 79 -3.29 7.01 1.08
CA ASN A 79 -1.91 6.99 0.60
C ASN A 79 -1.59 8.17 -0.34
N TYR A 80 -2.48 8.51 -1.26
CA TYR A 80 -2.26 9.65 -2.16
C TYR A 80 -2.35 10.99 -1.42
N ILE A 81 -3.24 11.12 -0.44
CA ILE A 81 -3.30 12.29 0.45
C ILE A 81 -2.01 12.40 1.29
N ALA A 82 -1.51 11.28 1.80
CA ALA A 82 -0.24 11.25 2.54
C ALA A 82 0.95 11.67 1.67
N ILE A 83 1.03 11.15 0.43
CA ILE A 83 2.07 11.54 -0.53
C ILE A 83 1.99 13.04 -0.85
N ASP A 84 0.78 13.59 -1.02
CA ASP A 84 0.55 15.00 -1.30
C ASP A 84 0.97 15.90 -0.12
N ARG A 85 0.60 15.51 1.11
CA ARG A 85 0.83 16.33 2.32
C ARG A 85 2.23 16.22 2.90
N VAL A 86 2.78 15.01 2.96
CA VAL A 86 4.03 14.71 3.69
C VAL A 86 5.17 14.34 2.75
N GLY A 87 4.89 14.22 1.46
CA GLY A 87 5.86 13.82 0.45
C GLY A 87 6.08 12.31 0.39
N VAL A 88 6.66 11.87 -0.73
CA VAL A 88 6.90 10.44 -1.00
C VAL A 88 7.77 9.79 0.06
N ASN A 89 8.84 10.46 0.51
CA ASN A 89 9.80 9.86 1.46
C ASN A 89 9.14 9.49 2.81
N VAL A 90 8.37 10.40 3.40
CA VAL A 90 7.70 10.13 4.68
C VAL A 90 6.59 9.09 4.51
N ALA A 91 5.83 9.15 3.41
CA ALA A 91 4.81 8.15 3.10
C ALA A 91 5.41 6.74 2.93
N THR A 92 6.53 6.60 2.22
CA THR A 92 7.21 5.31 2.04
C THR A 92 7.79 4.76 3.33
N SER A 93 8.32 5.62 4.20
CA SER A 93 8.80 5.21 5.51
C SER A 93 7.65 4.70 6.39
N LEU A 94 6.47 5.34 6.36
CA LEU A 94 5.31 4.85 7.11
C LEU A 94 4.69 3.57 6.55
N SER A 95 4.67 3.36 5.23
CA SER A 95 4.27 2.06 4.66
C SER A 95 5.15 0.91 5.12
N GLY A 96 6.36 1.18 5.62
CA GLY A 96 7.17 0.18 6.30
C GLY A 96 6.54 -0.38 7.58
N THR A 97 5.53 0.29 8.16
CA THR A 97 4.77 -0.20 9.31
C THR A 97 3.59 -1.11 8.94
N ASP A 98 3.24 -1.22 7.65
CA ASP A 98 2.17 -2.10 7.16
C ASP A 98 2.29 -3.55 7.66
N PRO A 99 3.49 -4.17 7.71
CA PRO A 99 3.64 -5.54 8.20
C PRO A 99 3.24 -5.72 9.67
N LEU A 100 3.38 -4.67 10.49
CA LEU A 100 2.95 -4.71 11.89
C LEU A 100 1.43 -4.75 11.98
N PHE A 101 0.73 -3.87 11.26
CA PHE A 101 -0.74 -3.86 11.22
C PHE A 101 -1.28 -5.14 10.59
N SER A 102 -0.67 -5.60 9.50
CA SER A 102 -1.02 -6.86 8.83
C SER A 102 -0.90 -8.05 9.78
N ASN A 103 0.19 -8.14 10.55
CA ASN A 103 0.39 -9.23 11.51
C ASN A 103 -0.61 -9.18 12.67
N VAL A 104 -0.93 -7.99 13.22
CA VAL A 104 -1.95 -7.86 14.26
C VAL A 104 -3.33 -8.28 13.74
N LEU A 105 -3.69 -7.83 12.53
CA LEU A 105 -4.96 -8.21 11.91
C LEU A 105 -5.04 -9.71 11.59
N ALA A 106 -3.95 -10.33 11.15
CA ALA A 106 -3.88 -11.78 10.91
C ALA A 106 -4.12 -12.58 12.21
N ILE A 107 -3.52 -12.16 13.32
CA ILE A 107 -3.71 -12.82 14.62
C ILE A 107 -5.16 -12.63 15.11
N VAL A 108 -5.69 -11.41 15.03
CA VAL A 108 -7.02 -11.07 15.60
C VAL A 108 -8.17 -11.61 14.75
N ILE A 109 -8.10 -11.47 13.43
CA ILE A 109 -9.19 -11.82 12.51
C ILE A 109 -9.09 -13.27 12.05
N LEU A 110 -7.89 -13.73 11.67
CA LEU A 110 -7.67 -15.07 11.12
C LEU A 110 -7.37 -16.11 12.21
N GLY A 111 -6.99 -15.67 13.42
CA GLY A 111 -6.64 -16.57 14.52
C GLY A 111 -5.31 -17.30 14.31
N GLU A 112 -4.40 -16.74 13.50
CA GLU A 112 -3.11 -17.38 13.23
C GLU A 112 -2.26 -17.53 14.50
N PRO A 113 -1.62 -18.70 14.72
CA PRO A 113 -0.77 -18.92 15.87
C PRO A 113 0.47 -18.02 15.80
N MET A 114 0.79 -17.33 16.89
CA MET A 114 1.99 -16.51 17.00
C MET A 114 3.26 -17.38 16.88
N VAL A 115 3.85 -17.39 15.69
CA VAL A 115 5.15 -18.01 15.47
C VAL A 115 6.25 -17.03 15.90
N PRO A 116 7.18 -17.42 16.79
CA PRO A 116 8.24 -16.51 17.27
C PRO A 116 9.13 -15.94 16.15
N SER A 117 9.31 -16.68 15.06
CA SER A 117 10.06 -16.21 13.89
C SER A 117 9.36 -15.05 13.17
N THR A 118 8.03 -15.09 13.03
CA THR A 118 7.24 -13.99 12.45
C THR A 118 7.34 -12.74 13.31
N LEU A 119 7.26 -12.90 14.64
CA LEU A 119 7.41 -11.77 15.57
C LEU A 119 8.80 -11.13 15.47
N ALA A 120 9.87 -11.94 15.39
CA ALA A 120 11.22 -11.43 15.19
C ALA A 120 11.37 -10.67 13.87
N GLY A 121 10.74 -11.16 12.79
CA GLY A 121 10.69 -10.48 11.49
C GLY A 121 9.99 -9.12 11.57
N VAL A 122 8.82 -9.07 12.22
CA VAL A 122 8.07 -7.81 12.43
C VAL A 122 8.91 -6.80 13.22
N VAL A 123 9.57 -7.23 14.30
CA VAL A 123 10.45 -6.36 15.10
C VAL A 123 11.61 -5.82 14.26
N LEU A 124 12.24 -6.66 13.43
CA LEU A 124 13.32 -6.25 12.52
C LEU A 124 12.86 -5.21 11.49
N ILE A 125 11.67 -5.40 10.91
CA ILE A 125 11.08 -4.46 9.96
C ILE A 125 10.82 -3.11 10.66
N VAL A 126 10.19 -3.14 11.83
CA VAL A 126 9.89 -1.91 12.60
C VAL A 126 11.18 -1.17 12.96
N LEU A 127 12.23 -1.88 13.38
CA LEU A 127 13.53 -1.26 13.67
C LEU A 127 14.15 -0.63 12.42
N GLY A 128 14.11 -1.32 11.27
CA GLY A 128 14.62 -0.78 10.01
C GLY A 128 13.89 0.51 9.60
N VAL A 129 12.57 0.54 9.78
CA VAL A 129 11.72 1.69 9.48
C VAL A 129 11.99 2.85 10.44
N LEU A 130 12.13 2.59 11.74
CA LEU A 130 12.46 3.61 12.73
C LEU A 130 13.81 4.27 12.43
N VAL A 131 14.80 3.47 12.01
CA VAL A 131 16.10 3.99 11.61
C VAL A 131 15.96 4.86 10.37
N MET A 132 15.29 4.41 9.31
CA MET A 132 15.11 5.21 8.10
C MET A 132 14.31 6.50 8.36
N SER A 133 13.18 6.40 9.08
CA SER A 133 12.34 7.55 9.40
C SER A 133 13.05 8.57 10.29
N GLY A 134 13.93 8.14 11.19
CA GLY A 134 14.71 9.02 12.06
C GLY A 134 15.71 9.91 11.29
N PHE A 135 16.15 9.49 10.10
CA PHE A 135 17.02 10.30 9.24
C PHE A 135 16.26 11.34 8.40
N GLU A 136 14.94 11.23 8.28
CA GLU A 136 14.10 12.02 7.36
C GLU A 136 13.12 12.97 8.06
N LEU A 137 13.28 13.19 9.37
CA LEU A 137 12.56 14.27 10.07
C LEU A 137 13.11 15.64 9.66
N GLU A 138 12.81 16.04 8.42
CA GLU A 138 12.88 17.44 8.00
C GLU A 138 11.83 18.25 8.78
N GLU A 139 12.27 19.39 9.31
CA GLU A 139 11.51 20.28 10.18
C GLU A 139 10.19 20.75 9.52
N GLY A 140 9.05 20.17 9.90
CA GLY A 140 7.75 20.70 9.44
C GLY A 140 6.53 19.79 9.53
N VAL A 141 6.70 18.49 9.77
CA VAL A 141 5.56 17.54 9.75
C VAL A 141 4.67 17.72 10.98
N LYS A 142 3.42 18.18 10.76
CA LYS A 142 2.40 18.30 11.81
C LYS A 142 1.91 16.91 12.23
N LYS A 143 1.70 16.71 13.54
CA LYS A 143 1.25 15.42 14.13
C LYS A 143 -0.01 14.82 13.49
N THR A 144 -0.88 15.65 12.91
CA THR A 144 -2.12 15.23 12.26
C THR A 144 -1.88 14.54 10.91
N ASP A 145 -0.78 14.84 10.22
CA ASP A 145 -0.48 14.27 8.90
C ASP A 145 0.16 12.87 9.02
N ILE A 146 0.79 12.58 10.16
CA ILE A 146 1.30 11.23 10.50
C ILE A 146 0.13 10.26 10.70
N ILE A 147 -0.94 10.68 11.40
CA ILE A 147 -2.12 9.84 11.63
C ILE A 147 -2.82 9.48 10.31
N LEU A 148 -2.87 10.43 9.37
CA LEU A 148 -3.50 10.25 8.05
C LEU A 148 -2.73 9.29 7.13
N THR A 149 -1.46 9.03 7.43
CA THR A 149 -0.59 8.14 6.66
C THR A 149 -0.56 6.73 7.27
N ILE A 150 -0.85 6.60 8.57
CA ILE A 150 -0.97 5.31 9.29
C ILE A 150 -2.36 4.67 9.07
N LEU A 151 -3.39 5.47 8.81
CA LEU A 151 -4.77 5.03 8.58
C LEU A 151 -5.00 4.63 7.12
#